data_AF-A0A1F8KIE6-F1
#
_entry.id   AF-A0A1F8KIE6-F1
#
_cell.length_a   1.000
_cell.length_b   1.000
_cell.length_c   1.000
_cell.angle_alpha   90.00
_cell.angle_beta   90.00
_cell.angle_gamma   90.00
#
_symmetry.space_group_name_H-M   'P 1'
#
loop_
_entity.id
_entity.type
_entity.pdbx_description
1 polymer ?
#
loop_
_entity_poly.entity_id
_entity_poly.type
_entity_poly.pdbx_seq_one_letter_code
_entity_poly.pdbx_strand_id
1 'polypeptide(L)' 'MAFTLATKVGLILKDPQAVKILEKYAPGVSKNPMLALVKGKTLQALLAMPQAKQFGITEEMVVKVLAEINAKQK' A
#
# COMPACT_ATOMS: atom_id res chain seq x y z
N MET A 1 -10.67 -4.64 -10.37
CA MET A 1 -11.12 -3.30 -9.88
C MET A 1 -9.86 -2.48 -9.70
N ALA A 2 -9.82 -1.23 -10.16
CA ALA A 2 -8.63 -0.40 -9.97
C ALA A 2 -8.47 -0.01 -8.48
N PHE A 3 -7.30 -0.27 -7.92
CA PHE A 3 -6.93 0.25 -6.61
C PHE A 3 -6.57 1.74 -6.71
N THR A 4 -6.98 2.50 -5.70
CA THR A 4 -6.80 3.95 -5.60
C THR A 4 -6.38 4.35 -4.18
N LEU A 5 -6.09 5.63 -3.95
CA LEU A 5 -5.78 6.16 -2.61
C LEU A 5 -6.94 5.97 -1.60
N ALA A 6 -8.17 5.87 -2.10
CA ALA A 6 -9.35 5.57 -1.28
C ALA A 6 -9.49 4.08 -0.93
N THR A 7 -8.70 3.20 -1.56
CA THR A 7 -8.74 1.77 -1.26
C THR A 7 -8.17 1.48 0.13
N LYS A 8 -8.85 0.59 0.86
CA LYS A 8 -8.36 0.08 2.15
C LYS A 8 -7.09 -0.75 1.95
N VAL A 9 -6.10 -0.50 2.80
CA VAL A 9 -4.81 -1.22 2.77
C VAL A 9 -5.02 -2.73 2.87
N GLY A 10 -5.95 -3.17 3.71
CA GLY A 10 -6.27 -4.58 3.86
C GLY A 10 -6.85 -5.25 2.60
N LEU A 11 -7.44 -4.50 1.67
CA LEU A 11 -7.87 -5.06 0.38
C LEU A 11 -6.69 -5.29 -0.54
N ILE A 12 -5.71 -4.39 -0.52
CA ILE A 12 -4.47 -4.52 -1.30
C ILE A 12 -3.65 -5.68 -0.76
N LEU A 13 -3.57 -5.86 0.56
CA LEU A 13 -2.86 -6.99 1.19
C LEU A 13 -3.51 -8.35 0.96
N LYS A 14 -4.79 -8.39 0.58
CA LYS A 14 -5.47 -9.63 0.17
C LYS A 14 -5.10 -10.07 -1.25
N ASP A 15 -4.54 -9.17 -2.04
CA ASP A 15 -4.11 -9.47 -3.40
C ASP A 15 -2.63 -9.89 -3.40
N PRO A 16 -2.31 -11.15 -3.73
CA PRO A 16 -0.93 -11.63 -3.75
C PRO A 16 -0.06 -10.92 -4.80
N GLN A 17 -0.63 -10.44 -5.91
CA GLN A 17 0.12 -9.63 -6.89
C GLN A 17 0.50 -8.28 -6.29
N ALA A 18 -0.45 -7.65 -5.60
CA ALA A 18 -0.20 -6.38 -4.94
C ALA A 18 0.83 -6.48 -3.82
N VAL A 19 0.76 -7.54 -3.02
CA VAL A 19 1.78 -7.85 -1.99
C VAL A 19 3.16 -8.03 -2.61
N LYS A 20 3.26 -8.74 -3.73
CA LYS A 20 4.55 -8.94 -4.43
C LYS A 20 5.17 -7.63 -4.90
N ILE A 21 4.35 -6.70 -5.40
CA ILE A 21 4.82 -5.36 -5.80
C ILE A 21 5.19 -4.56 -4.55
N LEU A 22 4.37 -4.57 -3.50
CA LEU A 22 4.66 -3.89 -2.24
C LEU A 22 6.00 -4.33 -1.63
N GLU A 23 6.29 -5.63 -1.61
CA GLU A 23 7.57 -6.18 -1.12
C GLU A 23 8.78 -5.74 -1.96
N LYS A 24 8.60 -5.44 -3.24
CA LYS A 24 9.66 -4.91 -4.11
C LYS A 24 10.04 -3.47 -3.76
N TYR A 25 9.06 -2.66 -3.35
CA TYR A 25 9.29 -1.26 -2.97
C TYR A 25 9.58 -1.07 -1.48
N ALA A 26 8.99 -1.90 -0.62
CA ALA A 26 9.11 -1.86 0.82
C ALA A 26 9.24 -3.30 1.36
N PRO A 27 10.46 -3.88 1.34
CA PRO A 27 10.68 -5.24 1.78
C PRO A 27 10.31 -5.42 3.25
N GLY A 28 9.54 -6.47 3.56
CA GLY A 28 9.03 -6.75 4.89
C GLY A 28 7.80 -5.93 5.28
N VAL A 29 7.28 -5.05 4.40
CA VAL A 29 6.07 -4.28 4.71
C VAL A 29 4.91 -5.20 4.99
N SER A 30 4.71 -6.27 4.21
CA SER A 30 3.57 -7.20 4.34
C SER A 30 3.56 -7.96 5.68
N LYS A 31 4.72 -8.08 6.32
CA LYS A 31 4.93 -8.75 7.61
C LYS A 31 4.99 -7.78 8.78
N ASN A 32 4.93 -6.47 8.52
CA ASN A 32 5.04 -5.47 9.57
C ASN A 32 3.78 -5.52 10.47
N PRO A 33 3.92 -5.71 11.80
CA PRO A 33 2.78 -5.74 12.72
C PRO A 33 1.93 -4.47 12.67
N MET A 34 2.51 -3.33 12.29
CA MET A 34 1.75 -2.09 12.10
C MET A 34 0.73 -2.17 10.97
N LEU A 35 0.91 -3.03 9.95
CA LEU A 35 -0.11 -3.28 8.94
C LEU A 35 -1.42 -3.77 9.54
N ALA A 36 -1.38 -4.50 10.66
CA ALA A 36 -2.58 -4.95 11.34
C ALA A 36 -3.42 -3.76 11.87
N LEU A 37 -2.77 -2.64 12.21
CA LEU A 37 -3.42 -1.41 12.67
C LEU A 37 -3.96 -0.58 11.51
N VAL A 38 -3.28 -0.61 10.35
CA VAL A 38 -3.61 0.24 9.21
C VAL A 38 -4.42 -0.48 8.12
N LYS A 39 -4.60 -1.80 8.20
CA LYS A 39 -5.39 -2.60 7.24
C LYS A 39 -6.85 -2.12 7.09
N GLY A 40 -7.42 -1.53 8.15
CA GLY A 40 -8.77 -0.98 8.13
C GLY A 40 -8.87 0.44 7.54
N LYS A 41 -7.73 1.12 7.39
CA LYS A 41 -7.64 2.49 6.87
C LYS A 41 -7.37 2.48 5.36
N THR A 42 -7.69 3.60 4.73
CA THR A 42 -7.37 3.88 3.32
C THR A 42 -5.91 4.29 3.15
N LEU A 43 -5.33 4.11 1.97
CA LEU A 43 -3.97 4.61 1.66
C LEU A 43 -3.83 6.13 1.85
N GLN A 44 -4.88 6.91 1.55
CA GLN A 44 -4.88 8.36 1.81
C GLN A 44 -4.72 8.67 3.29
N ALA A 45 -5.48 7.99 4.14
CA ALA A 45 -5.37 8.12 5.59
C ALA A 45 -3.98 7.69 6.10
N LEU A 46 -3.33 6.71 5.45
CA LEU A 46 -1.95 6.36 5.77
C LEU A 46 -0.97 7.49 5.46
N LEU A 47 -1.08 8.12 4.29
CA LEU A 47 -0.22 9.24 3.88
C LEU A 47 -0.34 10.44 4.83
N ALA A 48 -1.50 10.61 5.46
CA ALA A 48 -1.72 11.63 6.50
C ALA A 48 -1.03 11.30 7.83
N MET A 49 -0.59 10.05 8.06
CA MET A 49 0.08 9.66 9.31
C MET A 49 1.55 10.08 9.31
N PRO A 50 2.07 10.64 10.42
CA PRO A 50 3.49 10.97 10.53
C PRO A 50 4.40 9.76 10.31
N GLN A 51 3.99 8.58 10.78
CA GLN A 51 4.79 7.36 10.61
C GLN A 51 4.99 7.01 9.14
N ALA A 52 3.99 7.20 8.27
CA ALA A 52 4.15 6.90 6.84
C ALA A 52 5.32 7.70 6.24
N LYS A 53 5.43 8.99 6.59
CA LYS A 53 6.56 9.83 6.17
C LYS A 53 7.88 9.37 6.78
N GLN A 54 7.89 8.92 8.04
CA GLN A 54 9.10 8.38 8.69
C GLN A 54 9.60 7.09 8.01
N PHE A 55 8.69 6.28 7.47
CA PHE A 55 9.02 5.11 6.64
C PHE A 55 9.33 5.45 5.18
N GLY A 56 9.37 6.74 4.81
CA GLY A 56 9.60 7.18 3.44
C GLY A 56 8.43 6.91 2.49
N ILE A 57 7.24 6.62 3.02
CA ILE A 57 6.03 6.40 2.21
C ILE A 57 5.49 7.76 1.77
N THR A 58 5.76 8.12 0.52
CA THR A 58 5.25 9.36 -0.12
C THR A 58 4.05 9.06 -1.01
N GLU A 59 3.26 10.10 -1.29
CA GLU A 59 2.11 9.99 -2.19
C GLU A 59 2.54 9.52 -3.59
N GLU A 60 3.64 10.06 -4.11
CA GLU A 60 4.20 9.65 -5.41
C GLU A 60 4.56 8.17 -5.45
N MET A 61 5.17 7.64 -4.39
CA MET A 61 5.48 6.21 -4.30
C MET A 61 4.21 5.37 -4.29
N VAL A 62 3.20 5.77 -3.50
CA VAL A 62 1.93 5.06 -3.44
C VAL A 62 1.23 5.07 -4.80
N VAL A 63 1.20 6.21 -5.50
CA VAL A 63 0.61 6.33 -6.84
C VAL A 63 1.36 5.45 -7.85
N LYS A 64 2.71 5.43 -7.83
CA LYS A 64 3.51 4.54 -8.68
C LYS A 64 3.22 3.06 -8.42
N VAL A 65 3.17 2.66 -7.14
CA VAL A 65 2.85 1.28 -6.74
C VAL A 65 1.43 0.91 -7.20
N LEU A 66 0.44 1.77 -6.97
CA LEU A 66 -0.93 1.54 -7.41
C LEU A 66 -1.04 1.39 -8.92
N ALA A 67 -0.33 2.21 -9.69
CA ALA A 67 -0.29 2.12 -11.14
C ALA A 67 0.32 0.78 -11.60
N GLU A 68 1.42 0.32 -10.99
CA GLU A 68 2.03 -0.98 -11.32
C GLU A 68 1.11 -2.15 -10.96
N ILE A 69 0.41 -2.08 -9.82
CA ILE A 69 -0.55 -3.12 -9.41
C ILE A 69 -1.72 -3.17 -10.39
N ASN A 70 -2.31 -2.02 -10.73
CA ASN A 70 -3.43 -1.95 -11.66
C ASN A 70 -3.03 -2.39 -13.07
N ALA A 71 -1.79 -2.11 -13.50
CA ALA A 71 -1.27 -2.58 -14.79
C ALA A 71 -1.08 -4.10 -14.84
N LYS A 72 -0.74 -4.73 -13.71
CA LYS A 72 -0.59 -6.20 -13.60
C LYS A 72 -1.88 -6.95 -13.30
N GLN A 73 -2.97 -6.26 -12.94
CA GLN A 73 -4.29 -6.86 -12.73
C GLN A 73 -5.09 -7.09 -14.04
N LYS A 74 -4.51 -6.80 -15.21
CA LYS A 74 -5.11 -7.09 -16.52
C LYS A 74 -5.05 -8.57 -16.88
#